data_AF-A0A0U3B5U2-F1
#
_entry.id   AF-A0A0U3B5U2-F1
#
_cell.length_a   1.000
_cell.length_b   1.000
_cell.length_c   1.000
_cell.angle_alpha   90.00
_cell.angle_beta   90.00
_cell.angle_gamma   90.00
#
_symmetry.space_group_name_H-M   'P 1'
#
loop_
_entity.id
_entity.type
_entity.pdbx_description
1 polymer ?
#
loop_
_entity_poly.entity_id
_entity_poly.type
_entity_poly.pdbx_seq_one_letter_code
_entity_poly.pdbx_strand_id
1 'polypeptide(L)'
;MEDYSTEEQQVEAIKKFWKENGTAIILGAVIGLGGLWGWRYYNEQRVASQEQASEQYEQAITMLEQGEQGFDEAKRFVSENPDNHYAALAAMQLAQQAVELDNLEEAAAQLKLAADKAGVDALASVARLRLARVQIQQQAYEEALTTLASVEAQSYKSQVLELQGDVYVAQEKLDQARSAYSEALQLNAGNNLLKMKLDNLQVLASL
;
A
#
# COMPACT_ATOMS: atom_id res chain seq x y z
N MET A 1 3.48 -65.89 -18.69
CA MET A 1 2.43 -65.85 -19.73
C MET A 1 2.86 -64.77 -20.69
N GLU A 2 3.41 -65.18 -21.84
CA GLU A 2 4.07 -64.33 -22.82
C GLU A 2 3.04 -63.54 -23.65
N ASP A 3 3.33 -62.26 -23.86
CA ASP A 3 2.60 -61.30 -24.68
C ASP A 3 2.87 -61.61 -26.16
N TYR A 4 1.98 -62.37 -26.81
CA TYR A 4 1.93 -62.52 -28.26
C TYR A 4 0.78 -61.69 -28.83
N SER A 5 0.92 -60.37 -28.75
CA SER A 5 0.08 -59.46 -29.52
C SER A 5 0.68 -59.32 -30.93
N THR A 6 0.05 -59.94 -31.93
CA THR A 6 0.44 -59.74 -33.33
C THR A 6 0.24 -58.27 -33.72
N GLU A 7 1.11 -57.73 -34.58
CA GLU A 7 1.08 -56.31 -34.97
C GLU A 7 -0.32 -55.86 -35.42
N GLU A 8 -1.09 -56.73 -36.08
CA GLU A 8 -2.47 -56.45 -36.48
C GLU A 8 -3.44 -56.23 -35.30
N GLN A 9 -3.32 -57.03 -34.23
CA GLN A 9 -4.18 -56.90 -33.04
C GLN A 9 -3.84 -55.65 -32.22
N GLN A 10 -2.56 -55.27 -32.16
CA GLN A 10 -2.16 -54.00 -31.54
C GLN A 10 -2.74 -52.81 -32.33
N VAL A 11 -2.69 -52.86 -33.67
CA VAL A 11 -3.24 -51.81 -34.53
C VAL A 11 -4.76 -51.70 -34.37
N GLU A 12 -5.50 -52.81 -34.29
CA GLU A 12 -6.94 -52.79 -34.05
C GLU A 12 -7.31 -52.23 -32.67
N ALA A 13 -6.55 -52.58 -31.63
CA ALA A 13 -6.76 -52.06 -30.28
C ALA A 13 -6.57 -50.53 -30.21
N ILE A 14 -5.54 -49.99 -30.88
CA ILE A 14 -5.29 -48.55 -30.96
C ILE A 14 -6.42 -47.86 -31.74
N LYS A 15 -6.85 -48.42 -32.87
CA LYS A 15 -7.97 -47.87 -33.67
C LYS A 15 -9.26 -47.82 -32.87
N LYS A 16 -9.57 -48.87 -32.11
CA LYS A 16 -10.77 -48.95 -31.28
C LYS A 16 -10.71 -47.93 -30.14
N PHE A 17 -9.57 -47.85 -29.44
CA PHE A 17 -9.36 -46.87 -28.37
C PHE A 17 -9.55 -45.42 -28.86
N TRP A 18 -8.97 -45.07 -30.01
CA TRP A 18 -9.14 -43.75 -30.62
C TRP A 18 -10.57 -43.47 -31.07
N LYS A 19 -11.26 -44.47 -31.62
CA LYS A 19 -12.67 -44.34 -32.01
C LYS A 19 -13.58 -44.10 -30.80
N GLU A 20 -13.26 -44.69 -29.66
CA GLU A 20 -14.04 -44.57 -28.41
C GLU A 20 -13.69 -43.30 -27.62
N ASN A 21 -12.42 -42.89 -27.58
CA ASN A 21 -11.92 -41.84 -26.68
C ASN A 21 -11.39 -40.58 -27.38
N GLY A 22 -11.18 -40.61 -28.70
CA GLY A 22 -10.51 -39.55 -29.46
C GLY A 22 -11.17 -38.18 -29.29
N THR A 23 -12.50 -38.11 -29.27
CA THR A 23 -13.24 -36.86 -29.04
C THR A 23 -12.96 -36.28 -27.66
N ALA A 24 -12.94 -37.11 -26.61
CA ALA A 24 -12.68 -36.66 -25.24
C ALA A 24 -11.22 -36.21 -25.06
N ILE A 25 -10.27 -36.91 -25.70
CA ILE A 25 -8.85 -36.53 -25.70
C ILE A 25 -8.65 -35.19 -26.41
N ILE A 26 -9.24 -34.99 -27.59
CA ILE A 26 -9.15 -33.73 -28.34
C ILE A 26 -9.77 -32.60 -27.52
N LEU A 27 -10.97 -32.81 -26.96
CA LEU A 27 -11.64 -31.79 -26.16
C LEU A 27 -10.82 -31.41 -24.92
N GLY A 28 -10.29 -32.41 -24.20
CA GLY A 28 -9.41 -32.18 -23.06
C GLY A 28 -8.13 -31.44 -23.43
N ALA A 29 -7.52 -31.77 -24.57
CA ALA A 29 -6.34 -31.08 -25.09
C ALA A 29 -6.65 -29.62 -25.46
N VAL A 30 -7.76 -29.35 -26.13
CA VAL A 30 -8.17 -27.97 -26.50
C VAL A 30 -8.45 -27.13 -25.25
N ILE A 31 -9.17 -27.68 -24.27
CA ILE A 31 -9.46 -26.98 -23.01
C ILE A 31 -8.15 -26.75 -22.23
N GLY A 32 -7.28 -27.76 -22.13
CA GLY A 32 -6.02 -27.65 -21.40
C GLY A 32 -5.07 -26.64 -22.03
N LEU A 33 -4.86 -26.70 -23.35
CA LEU A 33 -3.99 -25.78 -24.07
C LEU A 33 -4.60 -24.37 -24.12
N GLY A 34 -5.91 -24.25 -24.35
CA GLY A 34 -6.61 -22.97 -24.35
C GLY A 34 -6.57 -22.28 -22.99
N GLY A 35 -6.77 -23.04 -21.90
CA GLY A 35 -6.64 -22.52 -20.54
C GLY A 35 -5.21 -22.07 -20.21
N LEU A 36 -4.20 -22.87 -20.59
CA LEU A 36 -2.79 -22.50 -20.40
C LEU A 36 -2.40 -21.24 -21.17
N TRP A 37 -2.80 -21.14 -22.44
CA TRP A 37 -2.54 -19.95 -23.27
C TRP A 37 -3.28 -18.73 -22.76
N GLY A 38 -4.56 -18.87 -22.40
CA GLY A 38 -5.34 -17.78 -21.83
C GLY A 38 -4.74 -17.26 -20.52
N TRP A 39 -4.33 -18.15 -19.62
CA TRP A 39 -3.65 -17.78 -18.38
C TRP A 39 -2.30 -17.11 -18.63
N ARG A 40 -1.49 -17.65 -19.56
CA ARG A 40 -0.19 -17.05 -19.91
C ARG A 40 -0.35 -15.66 -20.51
N TYR A 41 -1.25 -15.49 -21.46
CA TYR A 41 -1.52 -14.19 -22.07
C TYR A 41 -1.97 -13.16 -21.03
N TYR A 42 -2.88 -13.56 -20.14
CA TYR A 42 -3.31 -12.70 -19.03
C TYR A 42 -2.14 -12.32 -18.11
N ASN A 43 -1.26 -13.27 -17.80
CA ASN A 43 -0.11 -13.04 -16.93
C ASN A 43 0.96 -12.16 -17.60
N GLU A 44 1.26 -12.36 -18.88
CA GLU A 44 2.19 -11.52 -19.65
C GLU A 44 1.69 -10.07 -19.70
N GLN A 45 0.39 -9.86 -19.96
CA GLN A 45 -0.19 -8.52 -19.98
C GLN A 45 -0.12 -7.84 -18.60
N ARG A 46 -0.32 -8.60 -17.52
CA ARG A 46 -0.17 -8.12 -16.14
C ARG A 46 1.27 -7.72 -15.83
N VAL A 47 2.25 -8.53 -16.21
CA VAL A 47 3.68 -8.25 -15.99
C VAL A 47 4.12 -7.02 -16.79
N ALA A 48 3.81 -6.96 -18.08
CA ALA A 48 4.17 -5.81 -18.93
C ALA A 48 3.57 -4.49 -18.41
N SER A 49 2.31 -4.52 -17.92
CA SER A 49 1.68 -3.35 -17.31
C SER A 49 2.36 -2.92 -16.00
N GLN A 50 2.88 -3.86 -15.20
CA GLN A 50 3.61 -3.56 -13.97
C GLN A 50 5.02 -3.02 -14.24
N GLU A 51 5.70 -3.56 -15.26
CA GLU A 51 7.01 -3.05 -15.70
C GLU A 51 6.90 -1.60 -16.19
N GLN A 52 5.95 -1.32 -17.08
CA GLN A 52 5.71 0.05 -17.57
C GLN A 52 5.38 1.02 -16.42
N ALA A 53 4.54 0.59 -15.47
CA ALA A 53 4.21 1.37 -14.28
C ALA A 53 5.44 1.66 -13.42
N SER A 54 6.36 0.70 -13.29
CA SER A 54 7.62 0.87 -12.54
C SER A 54 8.56 1.86 -13.25
N GLU A 55 8.67 1.80 -14.58
CA GLU A 55 9.49 2.74 -15.34
C GLU A 55 8.95 4.17 -15.22
N GLN A 56 7.63 4.35 -15.32
CA GLN A 56 6.99 5.66 -15.15
C GLN A 56 7.18 6.21 -13.72
N TYR A 57 7.10 5.33 -12.72
CA TYR A 57 7.41 5.69 -11.35
C TYR A 57 8.86 6.16 -11.19
N GLU A 58 9.82 5.39 -11.70
CA GLU A 58 11.24 5.76 -11.66
C GLU A 58 11.47 7.14 -12.31
N GLN A 59 10.89 7.36 -13.49
CA GLN A 59 10.93 8.65 -14.16
C GLN A 59 10.33 9.78 -13.31
N ALA A 60 9.15 9.56 -12.72
CA ALA A 60 8.49 10.56 -11.89
C ALA A 60 9.34 10.92 -10.66
N ILE A 61 9.96 9.95 -10.00
CA ILE A 61 10.82 10.20 -8.84
C ILE A 61 12.13 10.88 -9.24
N THR A 62 12.77 10.46 -10.33
CA THR A 62 13.96 11.16 -10.86
C THR A 62 13.64 12.61 -11.26
N MET A 63 12.45 12.85 -11.79
CA MET A 63 12.00 14.20 -12.12
C MET A 63 11.79 15.03 -10.86
N LEU A 64 11.26 14.48 -9.76
CA LEU A 64 11.12 15.22 -8.48
C LEU A 64 12.44 15.82 -7.96
N GLU A 65 13.57 15.19 -8.26
CA GLU A 65 14.91 15.72 -7.92
C GLU A 65 15.27 17.00 -8.70
N GLN A 66 14.55 17.30 -9.79
CA GLN A 66 14.77 18.48 -10.65
C GLN A 66 14.03 19.74 -10.17
N GLY A 67 13.41 19.69 -8.97
CA GLY A 67 12.73 20.83 -8.36
C GLY A 67 11.28 20.98 -8.83
N GLU A 68 10.81 22.22 -8.98
CA GLU A 68 9.38 22.54 -9.19
C GLU A 68 8.78 21.89 -10.44
N GLN A 69 9.50 21.86 -11.57
CA GLN A 69 9.03 21.18 -12.79
C GLN A 69 8.83 19.67 -12.58
N GLY A 70 9.69 19.07 -11.77
CA GLY A 70 9.58 17.67 -11.37
C GLY A 70 8.36 17.37 -10.51
N PHE A 71 8.02 18.32 -9.64
CA PHE A 71 6.86 18.24 -8.75
C PHE A 71 5.55 18.12 -9.54
N ASP A 72 5.35 19.00 -10.51
CA ASP A 72 4.13 18.99 -11.33
C ASP A 72 3.99 17.72 -12.17
N GLU A 73 5.10 17.23 -12.73
CA GLU A 73 5.12 16.01 -13.54
C GLU A 73 4.79 14.77 -12.71
N ALA A 74 5.37 14.65 -11.51
CA ALA A 74 5.03 13.57 -10.60
C ALA A 74 3.60 13.66 -10.08
N LYS A 75 3.08 14.88 -9.83
CA LYS A 75 1.68 15.09 -9.44
C LYS A 75 0.71 14.66 -10.55
N ARG A 76 1.07 14.93 -11.82
CA ARG A 76 0.35 14.42 -12.99
C ARG A 76 0.36 12.90 -13.02
N PHE A 77 1.51 12.26 -12.85
CA PHE A 77 1.62 10.80 -12.79
C PHE A 77 0.69 10.18 -11.74
N VAL A 78 0.65 10.71 -10.52
CA VAL A 78 -0.24 10.25 -9.43
C VAL A 78 -1.72 10.36 -9.81
N SER A 79 -2.08 11.43 -10.52
CA SER A 79 -3.46 11.70 -10.93
C SER A 79 -3.92 10.78 -12.06
N GLU A 80 -3.03 10.50 -13.02
CA GLU A 80 -3.31 9.70 -14.21
C GLU A 80 -3.26 8.18 -13.98
N ASN A 81 -2.68 7.72 -12.86
CA ASN A 81 -2.48 6.30 -12.55
C ASN A 81 -3.19 5.85 -11.26
N PRO A 82 -4.54 5.94 -11.17
CA PRO A 82 -5.25 5.72 -9.91
C PRO A 82 -5.21 4.29 -9.35
N ASP A 83 -5.08 3.28 -10.21
CA ASP A 83 -5.15 1.86 -9.82
C ASP A 83 -3.75 1.23 -9.58
N ASN A 84 -2.75 2.07 -9.31
CA ASN A 84 -1.36 1.67 -9.27
C ASN A 84 -0.72 1.93 -7.90
N HIS A 85 -0.16 0.90 -7.27
CA HIS A 85 0.59 0.99 -6.02
C HIS A 85 1.74 2.01 -6.10
N TYR A 86 2.34 2.17 -7.29
CA TYR A 86 3.37 3.18 -7.52
C TYR A 86 2.85 4.62 -7.42
N ALA A 87 1.58 4.88 -7.75
CA ALA A 87 1.00 6.20 -7.57
C ALA A 87 0.85 6.55 -6.08
N ALA A 88 0.55 5.57 -5.22
CA ALA A 88 0.54 5.81 -3.78
C ALA A 88 1.94 6.14 -3.25
N LEU A 89 2.98 5.44 -3.71
CA LEU A 89 4.37 5.73 -3.34
C LEU A 89 4.82 7.10 -3.82
N ALA A 90 4.52 7.46 -5.08
CA ALA A 90 4.83 8.78 -5.63
C ALA A 90 4.11 9.90 -4.87
N ALA A 91 2.84 9.69 -4.48
CA ALA A 91 2.11 10.64 -3.66
C ALA A 91 2.75 10.82 -2.27
N MET A 92 3.28 9.76 -1.65
CA MET A 92 4.03 9.90 -0.39
C MET A 92 5.33 10.70 -0.57
N GLN A 93 6.03 10.57 -1.71
CA GLN A 93 7.24 11.34 -1.99
C GLN A 93 6.92 12.82 -2.25
N LEU A 94 5.87 13.09 -3.03
CA LEU A 94 5.35 14.45 -3.24
C LEU A 94 4.99 15.11 -1.91
N ALA A 95 4.33 14.37 -1.01
CA ALA A 95 4.00 14.89 0.31
C ALA A 95 5.23 15.26 1.12
N GLN A 96 6.30 14.45 1.06
CA GLN A 96 7.56 14.79 1.72
C GLN A 96 8.14 16.10 1.17
N GLN A 97 8.24 16.23 -0.16
CA GLN A 97 8.79 17.43 -0.77
C GLN A 97 7.91 18.66 -0.49
N ALA A 98 6.59 18.49 -0.46
CA ALA A 98 5.66 19.55 -0.07
C ALA A 98 5.88 20.03 1.38
N VAL A 99 6.15 19.12 2.33
CA VAL A 99 6.53 19.49 3.70
C VAL A 99 7.88 20.24 3.72
N GLU A 100 8.87 19.79 2.95
CA GLU A 100 10.18 20.46 2.85
C GLU A 100 10.07 21.89 2.28
N LEU A 101 9.05 22.13 1.44
CA LEU A 101 8.70 23.43 0.87
C LEU A 101 7.71 24.23 1.73
N ASP A 102 7.40 23.77 2.95
CA ASP A 102 6.43 24.36 3.89
C ASP A 102 4.99 24.43 3.32
N ASN A 103 4.69 23.69 2.26
CA ASN A 103 3.37 23.58 1.66
C ASN A 103 2.59 22.41 2.29
N LEU A 104 2.11 22.64 3.52
CA LEU A 104 1.39 21.64 4.30
C LEU A 104 0.05 21.24 3.66
N GLU A 105 -0.61 22.16 2.94
CA GLU A 105 -1.88 21.89 2.25
C GLU A 105 -1.69 20.84 1.15
N GLU A 106 -0.67 21.02 0.31
CA GLU A 106 -0.33 20.03 -0.72
C GLU A 106 0.15 18.71 -0.09
N ALA A 107 0.92 18.76 1.00
CA ALA A 107 1.34 17.56 1.71
C ALA A 107 0.15 16.73 2.22
N ALA A 108 -0.84 17.40 2.82
CA ALA A 108 -2.06 16.75 3.29
C ALA A 108 -2.87 16.14 2.12
N ALA A 109 -3.01 16.87 1.02
CA ALA A 109 -3.70 16.39 -0.18
C ALA A 109 -3.04 15.13 -0.76
N GLN A 110 -1.71 15.14 -0.87
CA GLN A 110 -0.95 14.01 -1.40
C GLN A 110 -0.98 12.79 -0.46
N LEU A 111 -0.92 12.98 0.87
CA LEU A 111 -1.03 11.87 1.82
C LEU A 111 -2.43 11.26 1.85
N LYS A 112 -3.48 12.06 1.64
CA LYS A 112 -4.83 11.55 1.46
C LYS A 112 -4.94 10.71 0.19
N LEU A 113 -4.41 11.20 -0.93
CA LEU A 113 -4.33 10.44 -2.19
C LEU A 113 -3.55 9.14 -2.01
N ALA A 114 -2.42 9.16 -1.29
CA ALA A 114 -1.63 7.98 -1.01
C ALA A 114 -2.41 6.95 -0.18
N ALA A 115 -3.17 7.39 0.83
CA ALA A 115 -3.99 6.50 1.64
C ALA A 115 -5.12 5.86 0.83
N ASP A 116 -5.75 6.63 -0.07
CA ASP A 116 -6.86 6.18 -0.91
C ASP A 116 -6.39 5.21 -2.01
N LYS A 117 -5.17 5.40 -2.54
CA LYS A 117 -4.58 4.59 -3.63
C LYS A 117 -3.68 3.45 -3.15
N ALA A 118 -3.50 3.28 -1.85
CA ALA A 118 -2.49 2.40 -1.28
C ALA A 118 -2.58 0.93 -1.73
N GLY A 119 -3.78 0.42 -2.04
CA GLY A 119 -4.03 -0.97 -2.42
C GLY A 119 -3.79 -2.01 -1.31
N VAL A 120 -3.05 -1.65 -0.26
CA VAL A 120 -2.75 -2.46 0.92
C VAL A 120 -2.91 -1.66 2.22
N ASP A 121 -3.52 -2.27 3.23
CA ASP A 121 -3.88 -1.60 4.48
C ASP A 121 -2.68 -1.05 5.25
N ALA A 122 -1.53 -1.72 5.17
CA ALA A 122 -0.31 -1.29 5.82
C ALA A 122 0.17 0.07 5.26
N LEU A 123 0.15 0.22 3.93
CA LEU A 123 0.56 1.46 3.28
C LEU A 123 -0.45 2.58 3.55
N ALA A 124 -1.75 2.27 3.50
CA ALA A 124 -2.81 3.22 3.86
C ALA A 124 -2.66 3.73 5.29
N SER A 125 -2.35 2.84 6.24
CA SER A 125 -2.14 3.19 7.65
C SER A 125 -0.94 4.12 7.82
N VAL A 126 0.18 3.86 7.14
CA VAL A 126 1.35 4.74 7.19
C VAL A 126 1.05 6.12 6.59
N ALA A 127 0.34 6.18 5.47
CA ALA A 127 -0.07 7.45 4.85
C ALA A 127 -0.98 8.26 5.80
N ARG A 128 -1.95 7.62 6.46
CA ARG A 128 -2.84 8.25 7.47
C ARG A 128 -2.09 8.76 8.69
N LEU A 129 -1.14 7.99 9.23
CA LEU A 129 -0.31 8.44 10.35
C LEU A 129 0.52 9.68 10.00
N ARG A 130 1.07 9.73 8.77
CA ARG A 130 1.78 10.90 8.26
C ARG A 130 0.82 12.08 8.02
N LEU A 131 -0.36 11.83 7.47
CA LEU A 131 -1.40 12.84 7.25
C LEU A 131 -1.79 13.51 8.57
N ALA A 132 -2.01 12.72 9.63
CA ALA A 132 -2.33 13.25 10.94
C ALA A 132 -1.23 14.17 11.50
N ARG A 133 0.06 13.89 11.26
CA ARG A 133 1.16 14.78 11.65
C ARG A 133 1.10 16.12 10.91
N VAL A 134 0.84 16.09 9.61
CA VAL A 134 0.67 17.31 8.79
C VAL A 134 -0.54 18.10 9.30
N GLN A 135 -1.65 17.43 9.57
CA GLN A 135 -2.86 18.06 10.12
C GLN A 135 -2.63 18.68 11.50
N ILE A 136 -1.84 18.05 12.38
CA ILE A 136 -1.42 18.65 13.65
C ILE A 136 -0.64 19.95 13.40
N GLN A 137 0.31 19.96 12.46
CA GLN A 137 1.09 21.14 12.12
C GLN A 137 0.23 22.26 11.50
N GLN A 138 -0.80 21.89 10.74
CA GLN A 138 -1.83 22.80 10.22
C GLN A 138 -2.83 23.27 11.28
N GLN A 139 -2.71 22.81 12.54
CA GLN A 139 -3.68 23.04 13.62
C GLN A 139 -5.09 22.49 13.33
N ALA A 140 -5.22 21.58 12.37
CA ALA A 140 -6.45 20.88 11.99
C ALA A 140 -6.69 19.67 12.92
N TYR A 141 -6.82 19.94 14.22
CA TYR A 141 -6.80 18.92 15.28
C TYR A 141 -7.94 17.89 15.19
N GLU A 142 -9.16 18.34 14.90
CA GLU A 142 -10.32 17.44 14.78
C GLU A 142 -10.19 16.53 13.55
N GLU A 143 -9.62 17.04 12.46
CA GLU A 143 -9.31 16.24 11.28
C GLU A 143 -8.20 15.23 11.56
N ALA A 144 -7.15 15.63 12.30
CA ALA A 144 -6.10 14.72 12.72
C ALA A 144 -6.65 13.55 13.55
N LEU A 145 -7.52 13.83 14.53
CA LEU A 145 -8.18 12.79 15.33
C LEU A 145 -9.05 11.86 14.48
N THR A 146 -9.77 12.41 13.50
CA THR A 146 -10.59 11.64 12.56
C THR A 146 -9.72 10.73 11.68
N THR A 147 -8.63 11.26 11.13
CA THR A 147 -7.65 10.50 10.35
C THR A 147 -7.06 9.35 11.18
N LEU A 148 -6.66 9.63 12.44
CA LEU A 148 -6.10 8.63 13.35
C LEU A 148 -7.11 7.54 13.71
N ALA A 149 -8.40 7.87 13.85
CA ALA A 149 -9.45 6.90 14.11
C ALA A 149 -9.66 5.91 12.95
N SER A 150 -9.30 6.29 11.72
CA SER A 150 -9.39 5.41 10.53
C SER A 150 -8.23 4.41 10.39
N VAL A 151 -7.30 4.39 11.34
CA VAL A 151 -6.20 3.41 11.39
C VAL A 151 -6.59 2.27 12.33
N GLU A 152 -7.12 1.19 11.75
CA GLU A 152 -7.70 0.07 12.52
C GLU A 152 -6.67 -1.02 12.91
N ALA A 153 -5.56 -1.10 12.17
CA ALA A 153 -4.58 -2.15 12.34
C ALA A 153 -3.86 -2.04 13.70
N GLN A 154 -3.95 -3.10 14.51
CA GLN A 154 -3.41 -3.14 15.87
C GLN A 154 -1.90 -2.89 15.96
N SER A 155 -1.15 -3.25 14.91
CA SER A 155 0.28 -2.98 14.80
C SER A 155 0.64 -1.49 14.85
N TYR A 156 -0.30 -0.60 14.53
CA TYR A 156 -0.13 0.85 14.55
C TYR A 156 -0.72 1.53 15.79
N LYS A 157 -1.33 0.77 16.72
CA LYS A 157 -2.09 1.33 17.85
C LYS A 157 -1.24 2.24 18.74
N SER A 158 0.02 1.86 19.01
CA SER A 158 0.95 2.69 19.79
C SER A 158 1.23 4.03 19.10
N GLN A 159 1.44 4.04 17.78
CA GLN A 159 1.69 5.25 17.00
C GLN A 159 0.43 6.13 16.89
N VAL A 160 -0.75 5.52 16.78
CA VAL A 160 -2.03 6.24 16.81
C VAL A 160 -2.19 6.97 18.14
N LEU A 161 -1.97 6.29 19.26
CA LEU A 161 -2.06 6.88 20.60
C LEU A 161 -0.99 7.96 20.82
N GLU A 162 0.23 7.77 20.33
CA GLU A 162 1.27 8.80 20.34
C GLU A 162 0.78 10.08 19.65
N LEU A 163 0.26 9.98 18.44
CA LEU A 163 -0.22 11.14 17.69
C LEU A 163 -1.50 11.76 18.27
N GLN A 164 -2.38 10.97 18.88
CA GLN A 164 -3.52 11.50 19.64
C GLN A 164 -3.02 12.32 20.84
N GLY A 165 -1.98 11.84 21.52
CA GLY A 165 -1.29 12.60 22.56
C GLY A 165 -0.74 13.93 22.03
N ASP A 166 -0.09 13.92 20.87
CA ASP A 166 0.44 15.14 20.24
C ASP A 166 -0.66 16.15 19.92
N VAL A 167 -1.82 15.70 19.41
CA VAL A 167 -3.00 16.55 19.21
C VAL A 167 -3.44 17.18 20.54
N TYR A 168 -3.56 16.37 21.60
CA TYR A 168 -4.01 16.87 22.91
C TYR A 168 -3.01 17.85 23.55
N VAL A 169 -1.71 17.67 23.35
CA VAL A 169 -0.70 18.65 23.76
C VAL A 169 -0.91 19.98 23.03
N ALA A 170 -1.09 19.93 21.72
CA ALA A 170 -1.31 21.13 20.90
C ALA A 170 -2.63 21.86 21.24
N GLN A 171 -3.59 21.14 21.82
CA GLN A 171 -4.85 21.68 22.34
C GLN A 171 -4.81 22.03 23.85
N GLU A 172 -3.64 21.96 24.51
CA GLU A 172 -3.45 22.19 25.95
C GLU A 172 -4.25 21.22 26.87
N LYS A 173 -4.74 20.12 26.32
CA LYS A 173 -5.49 19.06 27.03
C LYS A 173 -4.53 18.05 27.68
N LEU A 174 -3.72 18.52 28.62
CA LEU A 174 -2.58 17.76 29.15
C LEU A 174 -2.95 16.42 29.83
N ASP A 175 -4.12 16.33 30.46
CA ASP A 175 -4.57 15.07 31.08
C ASP A 175 -4.93 14.01 30.03
N GLN A 176 -5.56 14.42 28.93
CA GLN A 176 -5.84 13.54 27.79
C GLN A 176 -4.55 13.13 27.09
N ALA A 177 -3.60 14.06 26.92
CA ALA A 177 -2.27 13.76 26.39
C ALA A 177 -1.52 12.73 27.26
N ARG A 178 -1.54 12.91 28.59
CA ARG A 178 -0.93 11.99 29.56
C ARG A 178 -1.52 10.59 29.44
N SER A 179 -2.84 10.49 29.37
CA SER A 179 -3.53 9.21 29.17
C SER A 179 -3.09 8.53 27.88
N ALA A 180 -3.11 9.26 26.75
CA ALA A 180 -2.75 8.73 25.44
C ALA A 180 -1.30 8.25 25.37
N TYR A 181 -0.32 9.05 25.84
CA TYR A 181 1.08 8.63 25.88
C TYR A 181 1.33 7.46 26.83
N SER A 182 0.63 7.40 27.97
CA SER A 182 0.78 6.30 28.92
C SER A 182 0.30 4.98 28.31
N GLU A 183 -0.84 4.99 27.61
CA GLU A 183 -1.35 3.83 26.88
C GLU A 183 -0.42 3.45 25.72
N ALA A 184 0.08 4.45 24.96
CA ALA A 184 1.04 4.22 23.88
C ALA A 184 2.32 3.54 24.38
N LEU A 185 2.83 3.94 25.56
CA LEU A 185 4.02 3.40 26.18
C LEU A 185 3.80 1.98 26.74
N GLN A 186 2.60 1.64 27.21
CA GLN A 186 2.27 0.27 27.61
C GLN A 186 2.37 -0.70 26.42
N LEU A 187 1.95 -0.25 25.23
CA LEU A 187 2.05 -1.03 23.99
C LEU A 187 3.46 -1.06 23.42
N ASN A 188 4.32 -0.09 23.77
CA ASN A 188 5.71 0.00 23.28
C ASN A 188 6.66 0.56 24.36
N ALA A 189 6.91 -0.24 25.41
CA ALA A 189 7.65 0.19 26.59
C ALA A 189 9.13 0.58 26.34
N GLY A 190 9.68 0.16 25.20
CA GLY A 190 11.04 0.50 24.76
C GLY A 190 11.15 1.87 24.09
N ASN A 191 10.04 2.56 23.83
CA ASN A 191 10.05 3.83 23.12
C ASN A 191 10.49 4.98 24.03
N ASN A 192 11.77 5.39 23.90
CA ASN A 192 12.34 6.49 24.66
C ASN A 192 11.72 7.85 24.31
N LEU A 193 11.27 8.06 23.07
CA LEU A 193 10.60 9.29 22.67
C LEU A 193 9.28 9.47 23.42
N LEU A 194 8.47 8.40 23.55
CA LEU A 194 7.22 8.43 24.33
C LEU A 194 7.46 8.77 25.80
N LYS A 195 8.53 8.23 26.41
CA LYS A 195 8.93 8.60 27.78
C LYS A 195 9.25 10.08 27.88
N MET A 196 10.07 10.61 26.97
CA MET A 196 10.41 12.03 26.93
C MET A 196 9.17 12.92 26.74
N LYS A 197 8.24 12.55 25.85
CA LYS A 197 6.97 13.27 25.66
C LYS A 197 6.15 13.32 26.95
N LEU A 198 6.01 12.17 27.62
CA LEU A 198 5.26 12.06 28.88
C LEU A 198 5.89 12.87 30.02
N ASP A 199 7.22 12.83 30.15
CA ASP A 199 7.95 13.59 31.16
C ASP A 199 7.82 15.10 30.92
N ASN A 200 7.88 15.54 29.66
CA ASN A 200 7.76 16.95 29.30
C ASN A 200 6.37 17.54 29.63
N LEU A 201 5.30 16.72 29.68
CA LEU A 201 3.98 17.18 30.11
C LEU A 201 3.98 17.71 31.55
N GLN A 202 4.82 17.16 32.42
CA GLN A 202 4.91 17.62 33.81
C GLN A 202 5.52 19.02 33.90
N VAL A 203 6.48 19.32 33.03
CA VAL A 203 7.07 20.66 32.90
C VAL A 203 6.03 21.65 32.39
N LEU A 204 5.29 21.29 31.33
CA LEU A 204 4.24 22.15 30.77
C LEU A 204 3.12 22.46 31.77
N ALA A 205 2.75 21.52 32.63
CA ALA A 205 1.73 21.72 33.66
C ALA A 205 2.18 22.61 34.84
N SER A 206 3.47 22.98 34.90
CA SER A 206 4.07 23.76 35.99
C SER A 206 4.38 25.22 35.62
N LEU A 207 4.12 25.61 34.37
CA LEU A 207 4.24 26.98 33.84
C LEU A 207 2.90 27.73 33.96
#